data_AF-A0A7W1L0Z0-F1
#
_entry.id   AF-A0A7W1L0Z0-F1
#
_cell.length_a   1.000
_cell.length_b   1.000
_cell.length_c   1.000
_cell.angle_alpha   90.00
_cell.angle_beta   90.00
_cell.angle_gamma   90.00
#
_symmetry.space_group_name_H-M   'P 1'
#
loop_
_entity.id
_entity.type
_entity.pdbx_description
1 polymer ?
#
loop_
_entity_poly.entity_id
_entity_poly.type
_entity_poly.pdbx_seq_one_letter_code
_entity_poly.pdbx_strand_id
1 'polypeptide(L)'
;AYIQETDAHDELLEAIRTHLRDTLHVAITTGYGPRFLHSTGQLHKGGPASGIFIQLTDDDRTDLPIPGEPYTFGVLKQAQSLGDFSSLEGHNRRALRVHLGHDTEAGLKKLLDIVRGITFTSQAQTHGAEK
;
A
#
# COMPACT_ATOMS: atom_id res chain seq x y z
N ALA A 1 -0.79 3.80 -3.50
CA ALA A 1 -1.92 3.04 -4.06
C ALA A 1 -2.00 3.31 -5.56
N TYR A 2 -2.19 2.28 -6.38
CA TYR A 2 -2.48 2.40 -7.82
C TYR A 2 -3.99 2.29 -8.01
N ILE A 3 -4.70 3.31 -7.54
CA ILE A 3 -6.16 3.43 -7.61
C ILE A 3 -6.49 4.86 -8.03
N GLN A 4 -7.72 5.12 -8.45
CA GLN A 4 -8.15 6.48 -8.78
C GLN A 4 -8.09 7.39 -7.53
N GLU A 5 -7.60 8.62 -7.70
CA GLU A 5 -7.57 9.63 -6.62
C GLU A 5 -8.93 10.33 -6.55
N THR A 6 -9.61 10.19 -5.40
CA THR A 6 -10.92 10.79 -5.12
C THR A 6 -11.03 11.10 -3.63
N ASP A 7 -11.85 12.08 -3.26
CA ASP A 7 -12.06 12.45 -1.84
C ASP A 7 -12.50 11.24 -0.99
N ALA A 8 -13.38 10.38 -1.52
CA ALA A 8 -13.84 9.18 -0.82
C ALA A 8 -12.71 8.17 -0.57
N HIS A 9 -11.79 8.00 -1.53
CA HIS A 9 -10.63 7.14 -1.34
C HIS A 9 -9.62 7.76 -0.37
N ASP A 10 -9.45 9.07 -0.39
CA ASP A 10 -8.59 9.79 0.56
C ASP A 10 -9.08 9.61 1.99
N GLU A 11 -10.38 9.80 2.24
CA GLU A 11 -11.00 9.59 3.56
C GLU A 11 -10.81 8.16 4.06
N LEU A 12 -10.96 7.15 3.20
CA LEU A 12 -10.78 5.75 3.56
C LEU A 12 -9.32 5.40 3.83
N LEU A 13 -8.39 5.86 2.99
CA LEU A 13 -6.95 5.66 3.21
C LEU A 13 -6.48 6.36 4.49
N GLU A 14 -7.00 7.56 4.77
CA GLU A 14 -6.74 8.29 6.01
C GLU A 14 -7.26 7.53 7.22
N ALA A 15 -8.48 6.98 7.16
CA ALA A 15 -9.06 6.18 8.22
C ALA A 15 -8.25 4.90 8.50
N ILE A 16 -7.81 4.20 7.45
CA ILE A 16 -6.93 3.02 7.58
C ILE A 16 -5.60 3.43 8.23
N ARG A 17 -4.96 4.50 7.73
CA ARG A 17 -3.69 5.00 8.25
C ARG A 17 -3.78 5.36 9.72
N THR A 18 -4.79 6.15 10.08
CA THR A 18 -5.03 6.60 11.45
C THR A 18 -5.25 5.42 12.39
N HIS A 19 -6.08 4.46 12.02
CA HIS A 19 -6.33 3.29 12.84
C HIS A 19 -5.06 2.43 13.07
N LEU A 20 -4.31 2.17 12.00
CA LEU A 20 -3.06 1.41 12.11
C LEU A 20 -2.02 2.15 12.95
N ARG A 21 -1.89 3.48 12.78
CA ARG A 21 -0.98 4.31 13.58
C ARG A 21 -1.34 4.22 15.06
N ASP A 22 -2.61 4.39 15.40
CA ASP A 22 -3.07 4.44 16.79
C ASP A 22 -2.95 3.07 17.48
N THR A 23 -3.04 1.99 16.71
CA THR A 23 -3.00 0.63 17.26
C THR A 23 -1.56 0.09 17.34
N LEU A 24 -0.76 0.31 16.29
CA LEU A 24 0.61 -0.21 16.18
C LEU A 24 1.67 0.76 16.71
N HIS A 25 1.33 2.04 16.90
CA HIS A 25 2.24 3.10 17.33
C HIS A 25 3.47 3.25 16.41
N VAL A 26 3.28 3.04 15.11
CA VAL A 26 4.32 3.20 14.09
C VAL A 26 4.00 4.36 13.15
N ALA A 27 5.03 4.97 12.57
CA ALA A 27 4.85 5.97 11.53
C ALA A 27 4.34 5.29 10.24
N ILE A 28 3.26 5.83 9.67
CA ILE A 28 2.65 5.31 8.45
C ILE A 28 2.50 6.46 7.46
N THR A 29 2.92 6.22 6.22
CA THR A 29 2.75 7.13 5.10
C THR A 29 1.85 6.51 4.05
N THR A 30 1.09 7.34 3.34
CA THR A 30 0.20 6.95 2.25
C THR A 30 0.41 7.85 1.04
N GLY A 31 -0.07 7.42 -0.12
CA GLY A 31 -0.28 8.29 -1.28
C GLY A 31 -0.67 7.52 -2.53
N TYR A 32 -0.52 8.16 -3.70
CA TYR A 32 -0.87 7.59 -5.00
C TYR A 32 0.34 7.34 -5.92
N GLY A 33 0.34 6.15 -6.53
CA GLY A 33 1.29 5.75 -7.55
C GLY A 33 0.91 6.34 -8.90
N PRO A 34 1.86 6.45 -9.85
CA PRO A 34 3.27 6.03 -9.78
C PRO A 34 4.21 7.11 -9.17
N ARG A 35 3.68 8.14 -8.51
CA ARG A 35 4.40 9.41 -8.21
C ARG A 35 5.50 9.33 -7.12
N PHE A 36 5.80 8.14 -6.60
CA PHE A 36 6.59 7.99 -5.36
C PHE A 36 8.08 7.76 -5.55
N LEU A 37 8.47 7.32 -6.75
CA LEU A 37 9.84 6.86 -7.03
C LEU A 37 10.89 7.97 -6.94
N HIS A 38 10.48 9.24 -7.01
CA HIS A 38 11.39 10.38 -7.06
C HIS A 38 11.68 11.00 -5.67
N SER A 39 10.80 10.83 -4.67
CA SER A 39 10.96 11.47 -3.34
C SER A 39 11.24 10.49 -2.19
N THR A 40 10.82 9.22 -2.29
CA THR A 40 10.95 8.21 -1.22
C THR A 40 11.89 7.06 -1.59
N GLY A 41 12.68 7.21 -2.66
CA GLY A 41 13.55 6.16 -3.20
C GLY A 41 14.52 5.57 -2.17
N GLN A 42 15.01 6.36 -1.21
CA GLN A 42 15.86 5.85 -0.13
C GLN A 42 15.09 4.98 0.87
N LEU A 43 13.88 5.36 1.28
CA LEU A 43 13.04 4.53 2.16
C LEU A 43 12.66 3.18 1.53
N HIS A 44 12.52 3.15 0.21
CA HIS A 44 12.13 1.93 -0.53
C HIS A 44 13.32 1.09 -0.99
N LYS A 45 14.46 1.70 -1.36
CA LYS A 45 15.55 1.03 -2.08
C LYS A 45 16.90 1.06 -1.36
N GLY A 46 17.25 2.11 -0.60
CA GLY A 46 18.61 2.29 -0.05
C GLY A 46 18.78 2.39 1.48
N GLY A 47 17.69 2.62 2.23
CA GLY A 47 17.70 2.77 3.68
C GLY A 47 17.59 1.45 4.45
N PRO A 48 17.68 1.49 5.79
CA PRO A 48 17.50 0.32 6.65
C PRO A 48 16.23 -0.47 6.29
N ALA A 49 16.29 -1.80 6.34
CA ALA A 49 15.18 -2.68 5.96
C ALA A 49 14.05 -2.76 7.02
N SER A 50 13.70 -1.63 7.61
CA SER A 50 12.65 -1.52 8.62
C SER A 50 11.25 -1.27 8.03
N GLY A 51 11.16 -0.83 6.77
CA GLY A 51 9.87 -0.58 6.11
C GLY A 51 9.00 -1.83 5.95
N ILE A 52 7.68 -1.64 6.04
CA ILE A 52 6.64 -2.59 5.62
C ILE A 52 5.79 -1.86 4.59
N PHE A 53 5.55 -2.48 3.44
CA PHE A 53 4.89 -1.87 2.30
C PHE A 53 3.60 -2.59 1.98
N ILE A 54 2.51 -1.84 1.80
CA ILE A 54 1.25 -2.37 1.29
C ILE A 54 0.96 -1.66 -0.03
N GLN A 55 1.01 -2.41 -1.14
CA GLN A 55 0.61 -1.91 -2.44
C GLN A 55 -0.86 -2.25 -2.68
N LEU A 56 -1.69 -1.21 -2.77
CA LEU A 56 -3.09 -1.34 -3.17
C LEU A 56 -3.21 -1.15 -4.68
N THR A 57 -3.97 -2.03 -5.35
CA THR A 57 -4.33 -1.91 -6.77
C THR A 57 -5.82 -2.18 -6.97
N ASP A 58 -6.40 -1.65 -8.04
CA ASP A 58 -7.77 -1.90 -8.47
C ASP A 58 -7.84 -2.30 -9.95
N ASP A 59 -9.02 -2.69 -10.40
CA ASP A 59 -9.33 -2.79 -11.81
C ASP A 59 -9.63 -1.39 -12.36
N ASP A 60 -9.07 -1.05 -13.51
CA ASP A 60 -9.35 0.24 -14.14
C ASP A 60 -10.79 0.24 -14.69
N ARG A 61 -11.64 1.13 -14.16
CA ARG A 61 -13.04 1.29 -14.59
C ARG A 61 -13.20 1.70 -16.05
N THR A 62 -12.21 2.41 -16.59
CA THR A 62 -12.18 2.87 -17.97
C THR A 62 -10.76 2.73 -18.49
N ASP A 63 -10.59 1.86 -19.47
CA ASP A 63 -9.28 1.66 -20.09
C ASP A 63 -9.21 2.41 -21.42
N LEU A 64 -8.23 3.32 -21.51
CA LEU A 64 -8.09 4.23 -22.65
C LEU A 64 -6.89 3.82 -23.52
N PRO A 65 -7.03 3.79 -24.86
CA PRO A 65 -5.90 3.53 -25.73
C PRO A 65 -4.89 4.68 -25.67
N ILE A 66 -3.60 4.35 -25.77
CA ILE A 66 -2.55 5.34 -25.95
C ILE A 66 -2.28 5.46 -27.46
N PRO A 67 -2.44 6.65 -28.07
CA PRO A 67 -2.20 6.81 -29.50
C PRO A 67 -0.78 6.40 -29.90
N GLY A 68 -0.67 5.49 -30.88
CA GLY A 68 0.61 5.01 -31.41
C GLY A 68 1.26 3.86 -30.64
N GLU A 69 0.71 3.45 -29.49
CA GLU A 69 1.23 2.35 -28.68
C GLU A 69 0.36 1.09 -28.80
N PRO A 70 0.94 -0.11 -28.66
CA PRO A 70 0.17 -1.36 -28.73
C PRO A 70 -0.55 -1.72 -27.42
N TYR A 71 -0.52 -0.84 -26.41
CA TYR A 71 -1.11 -1.03 -25.10
C TYR A 71 -1.91 0.20 -24.65
N THR A 72 -2.72 0.02 -23.61
CA THR A 72 -3.61 1.03 -23.05
C THR A 72 -3.01 1.68 -21.79
N PHE A 73 -3.63 2.76 -21.32
CA PHE A 73 -3.25 3.39 -20.05
C PHE A 73 -3.43 2.45 -18.84
N GLY A 74 -4.45 1.59 -18.84
CA GLY A 74 -4.64 0.59 -17.79
C GLY A 74 -3.51 -0.44 -17.80
N VAL A 75 -3.15 -0.98 -18.98
CA VAL A 75 -1.99 -1.89 -19.09
C VAL A 75 -0.71 -1.22 -18.60
N LEU A 76 -0.47 0.04 -18.98
CA LEU A 76 0.70 0.80 -18.53
C LEU A 76 0.70 0.99 -17.00
N LYS A 77 -0.43 1.39 -16.39
CA LYS A 77 -0.59 1.55 -14.94
C LYS A 77 -0.32 0.22 -14.21
N GLN A 78 -0.88 -0.89 -14.71
CA GLN A 78 -0.67 -2.21 -14.11
C GLN A 78 0.79 -2.65 -14.20
N ALA A 79 1.43 -2.46 -15.36
CA ALA A 79 2.85 -2.74 -15.56
C ALA A 79 3.73 -1.92 -14.61
N GLN A 80 3.43 -0.62 -14.43
CA GLN A 80 4.12 0.23 -13.46
C GLN A 80 3.92 -0.27 -12.02
N SER A 81 2.69 -0.63 -11.64
CA SER A 81 2.42 -1.18 -10.30
C SER A 81 3.21 -2.45 -10.03
N LEU A 82 3.30 -3.34 -11.03
CA LEU A 82 4.04 -4.58 -10.92
C LEU A 82 5.54 -4.33 -10.82
N GLY A 83 6.09 -3.44 -11.66
CA GLY A 83 7.50 -3.06 -11.61
C GLY A 83 7.92 -2.48 -10.25
N ASP A 84 7.08 -1.65 -9.65
CA ASP A 84 7.32 -1.10 -8.31
C ASP A 84 7.30 -2.19 -7.23
N PHE A 85 6.37 -3.13 -7.32
CA PHE A 85 6.31 -4.27 -6.39
C PHE A 85 7.53 -5.19 -6.53
N SER A 86 7.88 -5.57 -7.77
CA SER A 86 9.05 -6.40 -8.05
C SER A 86 10.36 -5.73 -7.62
N SER A 87 10.45 -4.40 -7.67
CA SER A 87 11.59 -3.68 -7.11
C SER A 87 11.70 -3.87 -5.59
N LEU A 88 10.58 -3.85 -4.86
CA LEU A 88 10.56 -4.12 -3.42
C LEU A 88 10.99 -5.56 -3.11
N GLU A 89 10.48 -6.53 -3.85
CA GLU A 89 10.87 -7.94 -3.72
C GLU A 89 12.37 -8.14 -4.01
N GLY A 90 12.89 -7.56 -5.10
CA GLY A 90 14.30 -7.63 -5.46
C GLY A 90 15.24 -7.01 -4.41
N HIS A 91 14.74 -6.09 -3.59
CA HIS A 91 15.46 -5.51 -2.45
C HIS A 91 15.16 -6.23 -1.11
N ASN A 92 14.50 -7.39 -1.13
CA ASN A 92 14.07 -8.16 0.05
C ASN A 92 13.27 -7.33 1.05
N ARG A 93 12.43 -6.40 0.56
CA ARG A 93 11.55 -5.60 1.42
C ARG A 93 10.31 -6.41 1.78
N ARG A 94 9.79 -6.18 3.00
CA ARG A 94 8.51 -6.76 3.43
C ARG A 94 7.38 -6.03 2.73
N ALA A 95 6.87 -6.62 1.65
CA ALA A 95 5.81 -6.03 0.83
C ALA A 95 4.61 -6.98 0.70
N LEU A 96 3.41 -6.43 0.77
CA LEU A 96 2.15 -7.11 0.48
C LEU A 96 1.42 -6.35 -0.62
N ARG A 97 0.95 -7.07 -1.64
CA ARG A 97 0.06 -6.52 -2.66
C ARG A 97 -1.37 -6.93 -2.35
N VAL A 98 -2.29 -5.96 -2.31
CA VAL A 98 -3.72 -6.17 -2.10
C VAL A 98 -4.46 -5.61 -3.30
N HIS A 99 -5.19 -6.48 -3.97
CA HIS A 99 -6.03 -6.10 -5.09
C HIS A 99 -7.49 -5.94 -4.62
N LEU A 100 -8.06 -4.76 -4.86
CA LEU A 100 -9.37 -4.34 -4.36
C LEU A 100 -10.53 -4.74 -5.28
N GLY A 101 -10.22 -5.13 -6.53
CA GLY A 101 -11.19 -5.45 -7.57
C GLY A 101 -11.81 -4.21 -8.23
N HIS A 102 -12.98 -4.39 -8.84
CA HIS A 102 -13.70 -3.36 -9.62
C HIS A 102 -14.39 -2.26 -8.79
N ASP A 103 -14.71 -2.56 -7.53
CA ASP A 103 -15.28 -1.59 -6.59
C ASP A 103 -14.23 -1.22 -5.54
N THR A 104 -13.39 -0.27 -5.91
CA THR A 104 -12.30 0.25 -5.09
C THR A 104 -12.78 0.72 -3.72
N GLU A 105 -13.91 1.43 -3.66
CA GLU A 105 -14.44 1.97 -2.41
C GLU A 105 -14.92 0.85 -1.47
N ALA A 106 -15.66 -0.13 -2.00
CA ALA A 106 -16.06 -1.30 -1.22
C ALA A 106 -14.86 -2.13 -0.77
N GLY A 107 -13.85 -2.29 -1.63
CA GLY A 107 -12.59 -2.95 -1.29
C GLY A 107 -11.84 -2.25 -0.16
N LEU A 108 -11.74 -0.92 -0.19
CA LEU A 108 -11.13 -0.11 0.86
C LEU A 108 -11.91 -0.19 2.18
N LYS A 109 -13.25 -0.13 2.14
CA LYS A 109 -14.09 -0.33 3.34
C LYS A 109 -13.86 -1.70 3.97
N LYS A 110 -13.83 -2.76 3.14
CA LYS A 110 -13.52 -4.12 3.61
C LYS A 110 -12.14 -4.21 4.23
N LEU A 111 -11.13 -3.56 3.62
CA LEU A 111 -9.78 -3.52 4.18
C LEU A 111 -9.76 -2.81 5.54
N LEU A 112 -10.48 -1.68 5.67
CA LEU A 112 -10.62 -0.95 6.93
C LEU A 112 -11.28 -1.81 8.01
N ASP A 113 -12.35 -2.54 7.68
CA ASP A 113 -13.04 -3.42 8.62
C ASP A 113 -12.14 -4.58 9.08
N ILE A 114 -11.41 -5.20 8.15
CA ILE A 114 -10.42 -6.24 8.47
C ILE A 114 -9.39 -5.69 9.45
N VAL A 115 -8.80 -4.53 9.14
CA VAL A 115 -7.77 -3.89 9.95
C VAL A 115 -8.28 -3.53 11.35
N ARG A 116 -9.51 -3.04 11.46
CA ARG A 116 -10.19 -2.76 12.75
C ARG A 116 -10.48 -4.01 13.57
N GLY A 117 -10.70 -5.14 12.92
CA GLY A 117 -10.93 -6.43 13.55
C GLY A 117 -9.66 -7.11 14.08
N ILE A 118 -8.47 -6.62 13.74
CA ILE A 118 -7.21 -7.22 14.20
C ILE A 118 -6.99 -6.89 15.67
N THR A 119 -7.06 -7.90 16.52
CA THR A 119 -6.60 -7.80 17.91
C THR A 119 -5.11 -8.13 17.95
N PHE A 120 -4.27 -7.17 18.29
CA PHE A 120 -2.84 -7.42 18.47
C PHE A 120 -2.60 -8.00 19.86
N THR A 121 -2.33 -9.30 19.94
CA THR A 121 -1.88 -9.92 21.18
C THR A 121 -0.50 -9.39 21.51
N SER A 122 -0.41 -8.51 22.52
CA SER A 122 0.85 -8.07 23.10
C SER A 122 1.63 -9.28 23.61
N GLN A 123 2.76 -9.63 22.96
CA GLN A 123 3.78 -10.40 23.63
C GLN A 123 4.51 -9.49 24.63
N ALA A 124 3.93 -9.35 25.82
CA ALA A 124 4.68 -8.92 26.99
C ALA A 124 5.46 -10.14 27.49
N GLN A 125 6.63 -10.39 26.90
CA GLN A 125 7.62 -11.25 27.55
C GLN A 125 8.39 -10.42 28.56
N THR A 126 8.03 -10.65 29.81
CA THR A 126 8.84 -10.48 31.01
C THR A 126 10.28 -10.93 30.77
N HIS A 127 11.23 -9.99 30.74
CA HIS A 127 12.58 -10.28 31.22
C HIS A 127 12.67 -9.75 32.65
N GLY A 128 12.10 -10.56 33.55
CA GLY A 128 12.33 -10.43 34.98
C GLY A 128 13.80 -10.73 35.25
N ALA A 129 14.40 -9.86 36.07
CA ALA A 129 15.75 -9.96 36.57
C ALA A 129 16.05 -11.32 37.19
N GLU A 130 17.18 -11.92 36.85
CA GLU A 130 17.92 -12.77 37.77
C GLU A 130 19.28 -12.14 38.05
N LYS A 131 19.60 -12.14 39.35
CA LYS A 131 20.83 -11.65 39.97
C LYS A 131 22.02 -12.57 39.67
#